data_AF-A0A960XPF6-F1
#
_entry.id   AF-A0A960XPF6-F1
#
_cell.length_a   1.000
_cell.length_b   1.000
_cell.length_c   1.000
_cell.angle_alpha   90.00
_cell.angle_beta   90.00
_cell.angle_gamma   90.00
#
_symmetry.space_group_name_H-M   'P 1'
#
loop_
_entity.id
_entity.type
_entity.pdbx_description
1 polymer ?
#
loop_
_entity_poly.entity_id
_entity_poly.type
_entity_poly.pdbx_seq_one_letter_code
_entity_poly.pdbx_strand_id
1 'polypeptide(L)'
;MSYDDDWPDEAVNERREAIRETIRRVDVSEIRALGKERFGDSADPWAERFNRFLNTHPKARYYQAEVPGGFEIAYCHDTGDALWFLPGSGMGVVQEKGKRFLKELVNSLEPLG
;
A
#
# COMPACT_ATOMS: atom_id res chain seq x y z
N MET A 1 7.13 24.10 -3.78
CA MET A 1 5.69 23.75 -3.81
C MET A 1 5.58 22.40 -3.14
N SER A 2 5.25 22.35 -1.85
CA SER A 2 4.81 21.08 -1.25
C SER A 2 3.32 20.96 -1.57
N TYR A 3 2.93 19.84 -2.19
CA TYR A 3 1.53 19.50 -2.39
C TYR A 3 0.98 18.94 -1.06
N ASP A 4 1.10 19.74 0.00
CA ASP A 4 0.49 19.46 1.28
C ASP A 4 -0.83 20.24 1.34
N ASP A 5 -1.92 19.52 1.63
CA ASP A 5 -3.21 20.07 2.10
C ASP A 5 -4.13 20.81 1.10
N ASP A 6 -4.49 20.21 -0.05
CA ASP A 6 -5.68 20.70 -0.79
C ASP A 6 -6.45 19.57 -1.51
N TRP A 7 -6.59 18.41 -0.87
CA TRP A 7 -7.61 17.43 -1.23
C TRP A 7 -8.69 17.47 -0.13
N PRO A 8 -9.98 17.61 -0.45
CA PRO A 8 -11.02 17.80 0.57
C PRO A 8 -10.97 16.69 1.61
N ASP A 9 -11.05 17.07 2.89
CA ASP A 9 -10.92 16.18 4.06
C ASP A 9 -11.84 14.94 3.97
N GLU A 10 -13.01 15.11 3.36
CA GLU A 10 -14.00 14.05 3.14
C GLU A 10 -13.43 12.90 2.30
N ALA A 11 -12.77 13.21 1.18
CA ALA A 11 -12.17 12.18 0.33
C ALA A 11 -10.88 11.57 0.93
N VAL A 12 -10.25 12.24 1.90
CA VAL A 12 -9.19 11.64 2.72
C VAL A 12 -9.80 10.69 3.77
N ASN A 13 -10.93 11.05 4.36
CA ASN A 13 -11.65 10.22 5.33
C ASN A 13 -12.22 8.96 4.70
N GLU A 14 -12.88 9.07 3.54
CA GLU A 14 -13.38 7.92 2.77
C GLU A 14 -12.28 6.91 2.46
N ARG A 15 -11.11 7.39 2.02
CA ARG A 15 -9.94 6.53 1.78
C ARG A 15 -9.47 5.84 3.06
N ARG A 16 -9.43 6.56 4.19
CA ARG A 16 -9.02 5.98 5.48
C ARG A 16 -10.02 4.95 5.99
N GLU A 17 -11.31 5.18 5.81
CA GLU A 17 -12.36 4.22 6.16
C GLU A 17 -12.27 2.96 5.32
N ALA A 18 -12.14 3.09 4.00
CA ALA A 18 -11.92 1.95 3.11
C ALA A 18 -10.68 1.15 3.50
N ILE A 19 -9.57 1.82 3.86
CA ILE A 19 -8.38 1.11 4.36
C ILE A 19 -8.69 0.38 5.66
N ARG A 20 -9.40 0.99 6.62
CA ARG A 20 -9.76 0.30 7.88
C ARG A 20 -10.59 -0.96 7.65
N GLU A 21 -11.49 -0.93 6.67
CA GLU A 21 -12.37 -2.05 6.36
C GLU A 21 -11.68 -3.15 5.57
N THR A 22 -10.73 -2.80 4.69
CA THR A 22 -10.14 -3.74 3.73
C THR A 22 -8.73 -4.17 4.09
N ILE A 23 -8.03 -3.45 4.97
CA ILE A 23 -6.64 -3.77 5.30
C ILE A 23 -6.55 -5.17 5.88
N ARG A 24 -5.70 -5.98 5.27
CA ARG A 24 -5.47 -7.35 5.70
C ARG A 24 -4.01 -7.71 5.55
N ARG A 25 -3.54 -8.59 6.44
CA ARG A 25 -2.21 -9.16 6.34
C ARG A 25 -2.14 -10.07 5.12
N VAL A 26 -1.05 -9.97 4.38
CA VAL A 26 -0.74 -10.79 3.21
C VAL A 26 0.71 -11.24 3.27
N ASP A 27 0.98 -12.44 2.75
CA ASP A 27 2.35 -12.92 2.61
C ASP A 27 3.01 -12.36 1.35
N VAL A 28 4.34 -12.35 1.33
CA VAL A 28 5.14 -11.85 0.19
C VAL A 28 4.78 -12.53 -1.13
N SER A 29 4.43 -13.82 -1.10
CA SER A 29 3.99 -14.54 -2.30
C SER A 29 2.62 -14.08 -2.79
N GLU A 30 1.70 -13.80 -1.87
CA GLU A 30 0.35 -13.36 -2.22
C GLU A 30 0.36 -11.95 -2.80
N ILE A 31 1.05 -11.02 -2.13
CA ILE A 31 1.18 -9.65 -2.64
C ILE A 31 1.94 -9.60 -3.98
N ARG A 32 2.91 -10.50 -4.20
CA ARG A 32 3.58 -10.65 -5.49
C ARG A 32 2.63 -11.17 -6.57
N ALA A 33 1.77 -12.13 -6.24
CA ALA A 33 0.77 -12.64 -7.18
C ALA A 33 -0.23 -11.54 -7.57
N LEU A 34 -0.67 -10.73 -6.60
CA LEU A 34 -1.48 -9.53 -6.86
C LEU A 34 -0.77 -8.57 -7.81
N GLY A 35 0.50 -8.23 -7.54
CA GLY A 35 1.28 -7.38 -8.44
C GLY A 35 1.38 -7.96 -9.86
N LYS A 36 1.54 -9.27 -10.00
CA LYS A 36 1.56 -9.93 -11.32
C LYS A 36 0.21 -9.86 -12.03
N GLU A 37 -0.89 -10.06 -11.30
CA GLU A 37 -2.24 -9.93 -11.86
C GLU A 37 -2.52 -8.49 -12.33
N ARG A 38 -2.05 -7.50 -11.56
CA ARG A 38 -2.31 -6.08 -11.83
C ARG A 38 -1.41 -5.44 -12.88
N PHE A 39 -0.13 -5.82 -12.94
CA PHE A 39 0.85 -5.22 -13.86
C PHE A 39 1.26 -6.15 -15.02
N GLY A 40 0.79 -7.40 -15.02
CA GLY A 40 1.18 -8.39 -16.01
C GLY A 40 2.62 -8.88 -15.81
N ASP A 41 3.24 -9.33 -16.91
CA ASP A 41 4.61 -9.84 -16.91
C ASP A 41 5.68 -8.72 -16.87
N SER A 42 6.91 -9.09 -16.50
CA SER A 42 8.01 -8.24 -16.01
C SER A 42 8.53 -7.13 -16.93
N ALA A 43 7.90 -6.87 -18.08
CA ALA A 43 8.26 -5.77 -18.98
C ALA A 43 7.62 -4.43 -18.56
N ASP A 44 6.61 -4.45 -17.68
CA ASP A 44 6.04 -3.23 -17.11
C ASP A 44 7.00 -2.61 -16.06
N PRO A 45 7.43 -1.34 -16.21
CA PRO A 45 8.24 -0.64 -15.20
C PRO A 45 7.65 -0.64 -13.79
N TRP A 46 6.32 -0.67 -13.67
CA TRP A 46 5.61 -0.78 -12.40
C TRP A 46 5.74 -2.17 -11.80
N ALA A 47 5.68 -3.23 -12.61
CA ALA A 47 5.95 -4.58 -12.15
C ALA A 47 7.38 -4.68 -11.60
N GLU A 48 8.38 -4.11 -12.28
CA GLU A 48 9.77 -4.09 -11.79
C GLU A 48 9.88 -3.35 -10.45
N ARG A 49 9.30 -2.15 -10.36
CA ARG A 49 9.34 -1.32 -9.14
C ARG A 49 8.66 -2.01 -7.95
N PHE A 50 7.50 -2.62 -8.18
CA PHE A 50 6.77 -3.36 -7.16
C PHE A 50 7.55 -4.58 -6.68
N ASN A 51 8.08 -5.38 -7.61
CA ASN A 51 8.90 -6.53 -7.27
C ASN A 51 10.18 -6.13 -6.52
N ARG A 52 10.79 -5.00 -6.88
CA ARG A 52 11.94 -4.44 -6.16
C ARG A 52 11.57 -4.09 -4.72
N PHE A 53 10.44 -3.43 -4.50
CA PHE A 53 9.92 -3.11 -3.16
C PHE A 53 9.72 -4.36 -2.30
N LEU A 54 9.12 -5.42 -2.86
CA LEU A 54 8.93 -6.69 -2.17
C LEU A 54 10.25 -7.43 -1.89
N ASN A 55 11.22 -7.33 -2.80
CA ASN A 55 12.52 -7.98 -2.67
C ASN A 55 13.43 -7.32 -1.63
N THR A 56 13.20 -6.05 -1.28
CA THR A 56 13.96 -5.37 -0.22
C THR A 56 13.74 -6.05 1.13
N HIS A 57 12.54 -6.59 1.39
CA HIS A 57 12.19 -7.23 2.67
C HIS A 57 11.42 -8.55 2.49
N PRO A 58 12.08 -9.63 2.03
CA PRO A 58 11.42 -10.88 1.67
C PRO A 58 10.79 -11.63 2.86
N LYS A 59 11.07 -11.20 4.10
CA LYS A 59 10.50 -11.76 5.33
C LYS A 59 9.62 -10.76 6.09
N ALA A 60 9.37 -9.59 5.52
CA ALA A 60 8.56 -8.58 6.20
C ALA A 60 7.09 -8.97 6.24
N ARG A 61 6.41 -8.43 7.24
CA ARG A 61 4.94 -8.45 7.31
C ARG A 61 4.38 -7.43 6.34
N TYR A 62 3.62 -7.91 5.36
CA TYR A 62 2.94 -7.05 4.40
C TYR A 62 1.45 -6.98 4.70
N TYR A 63 0.88 -5.82 4.38
CA TYR A 63 -0.55 -5.57 4.40
C TYR A 63 -0.97 -5.03 3.05
N GLN A 64 -2.13 -5.48 2.59
CA GLN A 64 -2.79 -4.96 1.41
C GLN A 64 -4.12 -4.33 1.84
N ALA A 65 -4.46 -3.21 1.21
CA ALA A 65 -5.74 -2.54 1.40
C ALA A 65 -6.22 -1.97 0.07
N GLU A 66 -7.53 -1.89 -0.08
CA GLU A 66 -8.18 -1.26 -1.23
C GLU A 66 -8.70 0.12 -0.83
N VAL A 67 -8.65 1.05 -1.77
CA VAL A 67 -9.19 2.41 -1.60
C VAL A 67 -10.09 2.77 -2.78
N PRO A 68 -11.04 3.71 -2.60
CA PRO A 68 -11.96 4.10 -3.66
C PRO A 68 -11.23 4.53 -4.94
N GLY A 69 -11.82 4.19 -6.09
CA GLY A 69 -11.24 4.48 -7.41
C GLY A 69 -10.27 3.41 -7.92
N GLY A 70 -10.26 2.21 -7.31
CA GLY A 70 -9.47 1.07 -7.78
C GLY A 70 -7.98 1.16 -7.42
N PHE A 71 -7.62 2.09 -6.55
CA PHE A 71 -6.27 2.17 -6.00
C PHE A 71 -6.09 1.08 -4.94
N GLU A 72 -4.87 0.62 -4.81
CA GLU A 72 -4.47 -0.35 -3.80
C GLU A 72 -3.23 0.14 -3.05
N ILE A 73 -3.12 -0.27 -1.80
CA ILE A 73 -2.00 0.03 -0.93
C ILE A 73 -1.25 -1.26 -0.62
N ALA A 74 0.06 -1.25 -0.79
CA ALA A 74 0.98 -2.26 -0.28
C ALA A 74 1.80 -1.65 0.85
N TYR A 75 1.67 -2.16 2.07
CA TYR A 75 2.35 -1.65 3.26
C TYR A 75 3.28 -2.70 3.86
N CYS A 76 4.55 -2.35 4.06
CA CYS A 76 5.55 -3.13 4.77
C CYS A 76 5.59 -2.65 6.23
N HIS A 77 5.06 -3.45 7.16
CA HIS A 77 4.98 -3.05 8.56
C HIS A 77 6.36 -2.92 9.22
N ASP A 78 7.30 -3.79 8.85
CA ASP A 78 8.62 -3.85 9.50
C ASP A 78 9.51 -2.64 9.17
N THR A 79 9.35 -2.02 7.99
CA THR A 79 10.07 -0.79 7.64
C THR A 79 9.22 0.47 7.71
N GLY A 80 7.90 0.33 7.75
CA GLY A 80 6.98 1.46 7.67
C GLY A 80 6.80 2.01 6.25
N ASP A 81 7.40 1.38 5.23
CA ASP A 81 7.25 1.81 3.84
C ASP A 81 5.92 1.36 3.25
N ALA A 82 5.33 2.21 2.41
CA ALA A 82 4.11 1.89 1.69
C ALA A 82 4.13 2.43 0.27
N LEU A 83 3.52 1.67 -0.63
CA LEU A 83 3.24 2.06 -2.01
C LEU A 83 1.73 2.14 -2.23
N TRP A 84 1.30 3.12 -3.01
CA TRP A 84 -0.01 3.09 -3.66
C TRP A 84 0.18 2.73 -5.13
N PHE A 85 -0.78 2.03 -5.70
CA PHE A 85 -0.80 1.74 -7.13
C PHE A 85 -2.22 1.69 -7.69
N LEU A 86 -2.35 2.05 -8.97
CA LEU A 86 -3.55 1.91 -9.78
C LEU A 86 -3.15 1.16 -11.05
N PRO A 87 -3.64 -0.07 -11.27
CA PRO A 87 -3.28 -0.87 -12.44
C PRO A 87 -3.50 -0.10 -13.75
N GLY A 88 -2.50 -0.12 -14.64
CA GLY A 88 -2.54 0.58 -15.92
C GLY A 88 -2.43 2.11 -15.87
N SER A 89 -2.29 2.71 -14.69
CA SER A 89 -2.24 4.18 -14.53
C SER A 89 -0.95 4.65 -13.85
N GLY A 90 -0.62 4.12 -12.67
CA GLY A 90 0.60 4.56 -11.99
C GLY A 90 0.82 3.99 -10.60
N MET A 91 1.98 4.32 -10.04
CA MET A 91 2.43 3.89 -8.73
C MET A 91 3.24 4.99 -8.06
N GLY A 92 3.12 5.10 -6.73
CA GLY A 92 3.90 6.04 -5.96
C GLY A 92 4.12 5.59 -4.53
N VAL A 93 5.00 6.31 -3.83
CA VAL A 93 5.21 6.12 -2.39
C VAL A 93 4.10 6.85 -1.65
N VAL A 94 3.53 6.20 -0.64
CA VAL A 94 2.56 6.85 0.25
C VAL A 94 3.28 7.92 1.07
N GLN A 95 2.67 9.08 1.23
CA GLN A 95 3.25 10.17 2.03
C GLN A 95 3.37 9.80 3.52
N GLU A 96 4.25 10.48 4.24
CA GLU A 96 4.54 10.20 5.67
C GLU A 96 3.29 10.22 6.57
N LYS A 97 2.34 11.14 6.32
CA LYS A 97 1.06 11.19 7.05
C LYS A 97 0.23 9.92 6.85
N GLY A 98 0.24 9.35 5.64
CA GLY A 98 -0.43 8.10 5.32
C GLY A 98 0.29 6.87 5.91
N LYS A 99 1.63 6.84 5.84
CA LYS A 99 2.44 5.78 6.48
C LYS A 99 2.22 5.72 7.98
N ARG A 100 2.14 6.88 8.65
CA ARG A 100 1.86 6.96 10.10
C ARG A 100 0.48 6.36 10.42
N PHE A 101 -0.54 6.71 9.65
CA PHE A 101 -1.87 6.14 9.78
C PHE A 101 -1.87 4.61 9.61
N LEU A 102 -1.22 4.08 8.56
CA LEU A 102 -1.11 2.64 8.32
C LEU A 102 -0.41 1.92 9.48
N LYS A 103 0.66 2.51 10.02
CA LYS A 103 1.39 1.98 11.17
C LYS A 103 0.51 1.92 12.41
N GLU A 104 -0.20 2.99 12.73
CA GLU A 104 -1.10 3.04 13.89
C GLU A 104 -2.24 2.02 13.75
N LEU A 105 -2.83 1.94 12.55
CA LEU A 105 -3.90 0.99 12.24
C LEU A 105 -3.42 -0.46 12.40
N VAL A 106 -2.32 -0.85 11.76
CA VAL A 106 -1.80 -2.23 11.83
C VAL A 106 -1.40 -2.61 13.26
N ASN A 107 -0.75 -1.72 14.01
CA ASN A 107 -0.42 -1.96 15.43
C ASN A 107 -1.68 -2.15 16.30
N SER A 108 -2.82 -1.55 15.93
CA SER A 108 -4.08 -1.77 16.64
C SER A 108 -4.74 -3.12 16.31
N LEU A 109 -4.46 -3.68 15.13
CA LEU A 109 -4.98 -4.98 14.68
C LEU A 109 -4.14 -6.15 15.21
N GLU A 110 -2.84 -5.93 15.40
CA GLU A 110 -1.91 -6.86 16.05
C GLU A 110 -1.42 -6.25 17.37
N PRO A 111 -2.25 -6.19 18.44
CA PRO A 111 -1.78 -5.74 19.74
C PRO A 111 -0.63 -6.66 20.16
N LEU A 112 0.54 -6.04 20.36
CA LEU A 112 1.82 -6.64 20.77
C LEU A 112 1.62 -7.97 21.50
N GLY A 113 1.95 -9.07 20.82
CA GLY A 113 2.23 -10.35 21.47
C GLY A 113 3.54 -10.30 22.24
#